data_AF-A0A3T0CRP9-F1
#
_entry.id   AF-A0A3T0CRP9-F1
#
_cell.length_a   1.000
_cell.length_b   1.000
_cell.length_c   1.000
_cell.angle_alpha   90.00
_cell.angle_beta   90.00
_cell.angle_gamma   90.00
#
_symmetry.space_group_name_H-M   'P 1'
#
loop_
_entity.id
_entity.type
_entity.pdbx_description
1 polymer ?
#
loop_
_entity_poly.entity_id
_entity_poly.type
_entity_poly.pdbx_seq_one_letter_code
_entity_poly.pdbx_strand_id
1 'polypeptide(L)'
;MSSALIYAVFAVLLIALSIFYLFFYRQWRRQRELQQPFPDRWRRLLKTQVPLYCKLPRSLQQQLEQRVQLFLAEKSFYGCDGFRMDDTVRLTIAGHACLLILARDYTDFDDIRSILVYPDAYHVRGEENDGMVVSVSNEIRAGEASSRGQVVLAWSECEEGAVNPHGEHNVILHEFAHQLDYLDGTADGAPPLSGEQARHWQKTMTRAYEHLRHSLRHHQHSWLDPYGATEPAEFFAVLTETFFQQPQHLSDEQPDVYQALCGFYRFDPLRDVSDDQASPVTGHPKTSH
;
A
#
# COMPACT_ATOMS: atom_id res chain seq x y z
N MET A 1 1.91 9.27 -55.46
CA MET A 1 0.83 9.18 -54.44
C MET A 1 0.31 10.59 -54.20
N SER A 2 -1.01 10.79 -54.08
CA SER A 2 -1.53 12.12 -53.80
C SER A 2 -1.06 12.58 -52.42
N SER A 3 -0.79 13.88 -52.25
CA SER A 3 -0.45 14.47 -50.96
C SER A 3 -1.48 14.12 -49.88
N ALA A 4 -2.76 14.07 -50.25
CA ALA A 4 -3.85 13.64 -49.38
C ALA A 4 -3.69 12.20 -48.84
N LEU A 5 -3.22 11.25 -49.66
CA LEU A 5 -3.01 9.87 -49.22
C LEU A 5 -1.82 9.77 -48.25
N ILE A 6 -0.77 10.57 -48.47
CA ILE A 6 0.37 10.66 -47.54
C ILE A 6 -0.10 11.22 -46.19
N TYR A 7 -0.84 12.34 -46.17
CA TYR A 7 -1.37 12.92 -44.93
C TYR A 7 -2.32 11.97 -44.20
N ALA A 8 -3.17 11.22 -44.92
CA ALA A 8 -4.05 10.24 -44.32
C ALA A 8 -3.27 9.10 -43.62
N VAL A 9 -2.21 8.59 -44.25
CA VAL A 9 -1.35 7.55 -43.65
C VAL A 9 -0.66 8.07 -42.39
N PHE A 10 -0.10 9.28 -42.43
CA PHE A 10 0.51 9.89 -41.24
C PHE A 10 -0.49 10.11 -40.11
N ALA A 11 -1.71 10.57 -40.41
CA ALA A 11 -2.75 10.77 -39.41
C ALA A 11 -3.17 9.45 -38.75
N VAL A 12 -3.38 8.39 -39.55
CA VAL A 12 -3.72 7.06 -39.03
C VAL A 12 -2.59 6.51 -38.15
N LEU A 13 -1.33 6.68 -38.58
CA LEU A 13 -0.17 6.23 -37.79
C LEU A 13 -0.04 7.00 -36.47
N LEU A 14 -0.27 8.32 -36.48
CA LEU A 14 -0.23 9.14 -35.27
C LEU A 14 -1.35 8.78 -34.30
N ILE A 15 -2.56 8.51 -34.80
CA ILE A 15 -3.69 8.04 -33.99
C ILE A 15 -3.37 6.67 -33.40
N ALA A 16 -2.88 5.72 -34.21
CA ALA A 16 -2.52 4.39 -33.75
C ALA A 16 -1.42 4.43 -32.68
N LEU A 17 -0.37 5.25 -32.87
CA LEU A 17 0.69 5.44 -31.88
C LEU A 17 0.18 6.09 -30.60
N SER A 18 -0.72 7.08 -30.71
CA SER A 18 -1.35 7.72 -29.54
C SER A 18 -2.18 6.72 -28.75
N ILE A 19 -2.99 5.90 -29.43
CA ILE A 19 -3.77 4.82 -28.78
C ILE A 19 -2.82 3.81 -28.12
N PHE A 20 -1.76 3.38 -28.81
CA PHE A 20 -0.77 2.48 -28.22
C PHE A 20 -0.13 3.09 -26.97
N TYR A 21 0.31 4.35 -27.04
CA TYR A 21 0.96 5.04 -25.94
C TYR A 21 0.05 5.21 -24.72
N LEU A 22 -1.22 5.59 -24.93
CA LEU A 22 -2.17 5.84 -23.85
C LEU A 22 -2.69 4.57 -23.18
N PHE A 23 -2.92 3.49 -23.94
CA PHE A 23 -3.61 2.31 -23.42
C PHE A 23 -2.72 1.08 -23.24
N PHE A 24 -1.68 0.91 -24.05
CA PHE A 24 -0.93 -0.35 -24.12
C PHE A 24 0.52 -0.23 -23.66
N TYR A 25 1.14 0.94 -23.80
CA TYR A 25 2.56 1.14 -23.50
C TYR A 25 2.92 0.83 -22.05
N ARG A 26 2.08 1.23 -21.08
CA ARG A 26 2.30 0.96 -19.66
C ARG A 26 2.36 -0.55 -19.39
N GLN A 27 1.34 -1.28 -19.85
CA GLN A 27 1.28 -2.74 -19.66
C GLN A 27 2.39 -3.47 -20.40
N TRP A 28 2.71 -3.04 -21.61
CA TRP A 28 3.84 -3.59 -22.38
C TRP A 28 5.18 -3.37 -21.67
N ARG A 29 5.40 -2.20 -21.08
CA ARG A 29 6.61 -1.89 -20.30
C ARG A 29 6.70 -2.77 -19.06
N ARG A 30 5.59 -2.98 -18.34
CA ARG A 30 5.53 -3.91 -17.19
C ARG A 30 5.89 -5.34 -17.59
N GLN A 31 5.30 -5.84 -18.68
CA GLN A 31 5.60 -7.19 -19.18
C GLN A 31 7.07 -7.34 -19.56
N ARG A 32 7.66 -6.32 -20.19
CA ARG A 32 9.10 -6.31 -20.50
C ARG A 32 9.96 -6.31 -19.25
N GLU A 33 9.59 -5.55 -18.24
CA GLU A 33 10.30 -5.51 -16.96
C GLU A 33 10.28 -6.90 -16.31
N LEU A 34 9.11 -7.54 -16.22
CA LEU A 34 8.93 -8.86 -15.63
C LEU A 34 9.60 -10.02 -16.40
N GLN A 35 10.05 -9.80 -17.65
CA GLN A 35 10.86 -10.77 -18.36
C GLN A 35 12.29 -10.85 -17.82
N GLN A 36 12.76 -9.80 -17.13
CA GLN A 36 14.06 -9.83 -16.46
C GLN A 36 13.96 -10.62 -15.16
N PRO A 37 14.95 -11.47 -14.85
CA PRO A 37 14.95 -12.24 -13.61
C PRO A 37 15.11 -11.31 -12.41
N PHE A 38 14.36 -11.61 -11.34
CA PHE A 38 14.48 -10.87 -10.08
C PHE A 38 15.89 -11.08 -9.47
N PRO A 39 16.69 -10.02 -9.25
CA PRO A 39 18.08 -10.15 -8.82
C PRO A 39 18.26 -10.87 -7.47
N ASP A 40 19.25 -11.77 -7.37
CA ASP A 40 19.51 -12.52 -6.13
C ASP A 40 19.87 -11.63 -4.93
N ARG A 41 20.55 -10.51 -5.17
CA ARG A 41 20.86 -9.54 -4.12
C ARG A 41 19.59 -8.90 -3.57
N TRP A 42 18.62 -8.59 -4.43
CA TRP A 42 17.34 -8.03 -4.02
C TRP A 42 16.56 -9.04 -3.20
N ARG A 43 16.59 -10.32 -3.59
CA ARG A 43 15.94 -11.40 -2.84
C ARG A 43 16.52 -11.55 -1.45
N ARG A 44 17.84 -11.43 -1.30
CA ARG A 44 18.49 -11.45 0.03
C ARG A 44 18.04 -10.28 0.91
N LEU A 45 17.93 -9.08 0.34
CA LEU A 45 17.45 -7.91 1.06
C LEU A 45 15.97 -8.05 1.46
N LEU A 46 15.10 -8.55 0.58
CA LEU A 46 13.69 -8.79 0.97
C LEU A 46 13.58 -9.78 2.14
N LYS A 47 14.40 -10.83 2.17
CA LYS A 47 14.42 -11.79 3.30
C LYS A 47 14.78 -11.17 4.64
N THR A 48 15.68 -10.17 4.65
CA THR A 48 16.13 -9.52 5.89
C THR A 48 15.25 -8.34 6.26
N GLN A 49 14.81 -7.57 5.27
CA GLN A 49 14.10 -6.32 5.46
C GLN A 49 12.58 -6.50 5.59
N VAL A 50 12.01 -7.63 5.16
CA VAL A 50 10.56 -7.87 5.20
C VAL A 50 10.30 -9.20 5.90
N PRO A 51 10.07 -9.21 7.22
CA PRO A 51 9.92 -10.44 8.01
C PRO A 51 8.85 -11.40 7.45
N LEU A 52 7.75 -10.86 6.92
CA LEU A 52 6.67 -11.65 6.34
C LEU A 52 7.09 -12.41 5.06
N TYR A 53 8.09 -11.92 4.30
CA TYR A 53 8.56 -12.55 3.06
C TYR A 53 8.94 -14.02 3.28
N CYS A 54 9.66 -14.31 4.37
CA CYS A 54 10.12 -15.67 4.68
C CYS A 54 8.98 -16.62 5.07
N LYS A 55 7.84 -16.08 5.52
CA LYS A 55 6.63 -16.85 5.88
C LYS A 55 5.71 -17.10 4.68
N LEU A 56 5.88 -16.35 3.58
CA LEU A 56 5.04 -16.51 2.39
C LEU A 56 5.32 -17.85 1.66
N PRO A 57 4.30 -18.52 1.11
CA PRO A 57 4.46 -19.59 0.13
C PRO A 57 5.31 -19.13 -1.07
N ARG A 58 5.98 -20.07 -1.73
CA ARG A 58 6.85 -19.76 -2.87
C ARG A 58 6.14 -19.00 -4.01
N SER A 59 4.87 -19.32 -4.27
CA SER A 59 4.04 -18.62 -5.26
C SER A 59 3.85 -17.14 -4.89
N LEU A 60 3.51 -16.86 -3.63
CA LEU A 60 3.34 -15.50 -3.12
C LEU A 60 4.68 -14.75 -3.00
N GLN A 61 5.79 -15.44 -2.68
CA GLN A 61 7.13 -14.84 -2.75
C GLN A 61 7.45 -14.37 -4.17
N GLN A 62 7.18 -15.20 -5.19
CA GLN A 62 7.38 -14.82 -6.60
C GLN A 62 6.48 -13.64 -6.99
N GLN A 63 5.23 -13.64 -6.55
CA GLN A 63 4.31 -12.53 -6.81
C GLN A 63 4.79 -11.23 -6.16
N LEU A 64 5.26 -11.28 -4.92
CA LEU A 64 5.84 -10.13 -4.23
C LEU A 64 7.09 -9.62 -4.95
N GLU A 65 8.00 -10.51 -5.36
CA GLU A 65 9.19 -10.16 -6.15
C GLU A 65 8.82 -9.41 -7.44
N GLN A 66 7.82 -9.90 -8.19
CA GLN A 66 7.33 -9.25 -9.40
C GLN A 66 6.77 -7.85 -9.12
N ARG A 67 5.96 -7.69 -8.06
CA ARG A 67 5.40 -6.39 -7.67
C ARG A 67 6.49 -5.42 -7.26
N VAL A 68 7.44 -5.85 -6.44
CA VAL A 68 8.60 -5.05 -6.02
C VAL A 68 9.42 -4.61 -7.23
N GLN A 69 9.64 -5.50 -8.20
CA GLN A 69 10.38 -5.18 -9.42
C GLN A 69 9.68 -4.10 -10.24
N LEU A 70 8.36 -4.23 -10.44
CA LEU A 70 7.57 -3.19 -11.11
C LEU A 70 7.59 -1.86 -10.33
N PHE A 71 7.48 -1.94 -9.00
CA PHE A 71 7.48 -0.78 -8.12
C PHE A 71 8.79 0.00 -8.23
N LEU A 72 9.92 -0.69 -8.20
CA LEU A 72 11.23 -0.06 -8.36
C LEU A 72 11.47 0.50 -9.77
N ALA A 73 10.82 -0.05 -10.79
CA ALA A 73 10.94 0.40 -12.18
C ALA A 73 10.02 1.60 -12.51
N GLU A 74 8.90 1.74 -11.82
CA GLU A 74 7.89 2.77 -12.09
C GLU A 74 7.92 3.95 -11.12
N LYS A 75 8.31 3.74 -9.86
CA LYS A 75 8.29 4.78 -8.82
C LYS A 75 9.62 5.49 -8.71
N SER A 76 9.56 6.81 -8.54
CA SER A 76 10.75 7.64 -8.35
C SER A 76 11.04 7.78 -6.86
N PHE A 77 12.26 7.44 -6.44
CA PHE A 77 12.73 7.58 -5.07
C PHE A 77 13.69 8.76 -4.96
N TYR A 78 13.46 9.62 -3.97
CA TYR A 78 14.26 10.81 -3.74
C TYR A 78 14.79 10.79 -2.31
N GLY A 79 16.11 10.86 -2.16
CA GLY A 79 16.73 11.12 -0.87
C GLY A 79 16.74 12.63 -0.63
N CYS A 80 16.11 13.06 0.44
CA CYS A 80 15.97 14.46 0.83
C CYS A 80 16.95 14.79 1.97
N ASP A 81 17.28 16.07 2.12
CA ASP A 81 18.19 16.55 3.17
C ASP A 81 19.54 15.80 3.25
N GLY A 82 20.12 15.50 2.08
CA GLY A 82 21.39 14.77 1.98
C GLY A 82 21.29 13.26 2.24
N PHE A 83 20.10 12.72 2.50
CA PHE A 83 19.89 11.29 2.68
C PHE A 83 20.28 10.50 1.43
N ARG A 84 21.08 9.45 1.62
CA ARG A 84 21.56 8.62 0.52
C ARG A 84 20.58 7.48 0.26
N MET A 85 19.92 7.53 -0.89
CA MET A 85 19.11 6.42 -1.38
C MET A 85 20.00 5.27 -1.89
N ASP A 86 19.90 4.11 -1.26
CA ASP A 86 20.49 2.86 -1.72
C ASP A 86 19.44 1.77 -1.96
N ASP A 87 19.88 0.60 -2.42
CA ASP A 87 18.96 -0.50 -2.70
C ASP A 87 18.31 -1.07 -1.43
N THR A 88 18.96 -0.99 -0.27
CA THR A 88 18.39 -1.47 1.00
C THR A 88 17.16 -0.66 1.35
N VAL A 89 17.26 0.67 1.29
CA VAL A 89 16.13 1.58 1.55
C VAL A 89 15.02 1.34 0.52
N ARG A 90 15.36 1.34 -0.78
CA ARG A 90 14.38 1.18 -1.86
C ARG A 90 13.61 -0.15 -1.76
N LEU A 91 14.31 -1.24 -1.50
CA LEU A 91 13.70 -2.58 -1.38
C LEU A 91 12.91 -2.75 -0.09
N THR A 92 13.33 -2.12 1.02
CA THR A 92 12.57 -2.14 2.27
C THR A 92 11.21 -1.46 2.07
N ILE A 93 11.22 -0.26 1.47
CA ILE A 93 9.98 0.49 1.17
C ILE A 93 9.11 -0.28 0.18
N ALA A 94 9.68 -0.67 -0.96
CA ALA A 94 8.93 -1.39 -1.99
C ALA A 94 8.38 -2.72 -1.49
N GLY A 95 9.14 -3.45 -0.67
CA GLY A 95 8.75 -4.72 -0.08
C GLY A 95 7.51 -4.60 0.79
N HIS A 96 7.51 -3.67 1.75
CA HIS A 96 6.37 -3.42 2.63
C HIS A 96 5.16 -2.88 1.88
N ALA A 97 5.36 -1.86 1.03
CA ALA A 97 4.28 -1.31 0.22
C ALA A 97 3.61 -2.41 -0.63
N CYS A 98 4.39 -3.27 -1.27
CA CYS A 98 3.86 -4.33 -2.13
C CYS A 98 3.18 -5.48 -1.38
N LEU A 99 3.31 -5.59 -0.05
CA LEU A 99 2.50 -6.52 0.76
C LEU A 99 1.02 -6.15 0.71
N LEU A 100 0.71 -4.84 0.81
CA LEU A 100 -0.66 -4.32 0.82
C LEU A 100 -1.41 -4.64 -0.49
N ILE A 101 -0.69 -4.81 -1.58
CA ILE A 101 -1.27 -5.16 -2.89
C ILE A 101 -0.93 -6.57 -3.33
N LEU A 102 -0.41 -7.44 -2.45
CA LEU A 102 0.10 -8.77 -2.82
C LEU A 102 -0.92 -9.60 -3.60
N ALA A 103 -2.17 -9.62 -3.14
CA ALA A 103 -3.29 -10.32 -3.78
C ALA A 103 -4.30 -9.38 -4.47
N ARG A 104 -3.90 -8.12 -4.72
CA ARG A 104 -4.70 -7.07 -5.39
C ARG A 104 -4.12 -6.71 -6.77
N ASP A 105 -4.79 -5.88 -7.55
CA ASP A 105 -4.18 -5.43 -8.82
C ASP A 105 -2.99 -4.51 -8.50
N TYR A 106 -1.92 -4.61 -9.29
CA TYR A 106 -0.81 -3.67 -9.18
C TYR A 106 -1.25 -2.24 -9.55
N THR A 107 -2.33 -2.09 -10.32
CA THR A 107 -2.91 -0.79 -10.67
C THR A 107 -3.40 0.01 -9.47
N ASP A 108 -3.67 -0.63 -8.33
CA ASP A 108 -4.04 0.07 -7.09
C ASP A 108 -2.94 1.05 -6.64
N PHE A 109 -1.71 0.88 -7.11
CA PHE A 109 -0.61 1.80 -6.84
C PHE A 109 -0.27 2.70 -8.02
N ASP A 110 -1.04 2.73 -9.11
CA ASP A 110 -0.69 3.42 -10.35
C ASP A 110 -0.42 4.92 -10.18
N ASP A 111 -1.12 5.56 -9.26
CA ASP A 111 -1.07 7.00 -9.03
C ASP A 111 0.06 7.44 -8.10
N ILE A 112 0.70 6.52 -7.38
CA ILE A 112 1.92 6.82 -6.63
C ILE A 112 3.05 7.12 -7.63
N ARG A 113 3.67 8.29 -7.53
CA ARG A 113 4.70 8.76 -8.47
C ARG A 113 6.05 8.94 -7.79
N SER A 114 6.05 9.55 -6.61
CA SER A 114 7.27 9.98 -5.93
C SER A 114 7.26 9.58 -4.46
N ILE A 115 8.37 8.99 -4.03
CA ILE A 115 8.63 8.60 -2.64
C ILE A 115 9.82 9.44 -2.18
N LEU A 116 9.60 10.31 -1.19
CA LEU A 116 10.60 11.20 -0.63
C LEU A 116 11.03 10.65 0.72
N VAL A 117 12.33 10.44 0.89
CA VAL A 117 12.89 9.85 2.10
C VAL A 117 13.81 10.86 2.76
N TYR A 118 13.45 11.29 3.96
CA TYR A 118 14.23 12.13 4.84
C TYR A 118 14.98 11.26 5.86
N PRO A 119 16.12 11.73 6.40
CA PRO A 119 16.84 10.97 7.42
C PRO A 119 16.01 10.80 8.70
N ASP A 120 15.40 11.89 9.17
CA ASP A 120 14.71 11.99 10.46
C ASP A 120 13.32 12.62 10.31
N ALA A 121 12.49 12.44 11.34
CA ALA A 121 11.17 13.08 11.41
C ALA A 121 11.30 14.61 11.39
N TYR A 122 10.33 15.27 10.75
CA TYR A 122 10.36 16.72 10.54
C TYR A 122 9.14 17.40 11.17
N HIS A 123 9.33 18.67 11.55
CA HIS A 123 8.23 19.50 12.04
C HIS A 123 7.49 20.13 10.86
N VAL A 124 6.19 19.88 10.77
CA VAL A 124 5.31 20.65 9.89
C VAL A 124 4.61 21.71 10.72
N ARG A 125 4.70 22.96 10.26
CA ARG A 125 3.81 24.03 10.71
C ARG A 125 2.53 23.91 9.88
N GLY A 126 1.50 23.30 10.44
CA GLY A 126 0.17 23.32 9.85
C GLY A 126 -0.46 24.68 10.09
N GLU A 127 -0.93 25.35 9.04
CA GLU A 127 -1.88 26.45 9.19
C GLU A 127 -3.29 25.85 9.06
N GLU A 128 -3.93 25.56 10.18
CA GLU A 128 -5.36 25.28 10.21
C GLU A 128 -6.10 26.61 10.12
N ASN A 129 -6.88 26.79 9.05
CA ASN A 129 -7.64 28.01 8.81
C ASN A 129 -9.13 27.73 9.01
N ASP A 130 -9.59 27.85 10.25
CA ASP A 130 -11.00 27.61 10.62
C ASP A 130 -11.88 28.86 10.44
N GLY A 131 -11.54 29.69 9.45
CA GLY A 131 -12.31 30.89 9.05
C GLY A 131 -12.32 32.05 10.06
N MET A 132 -11.85 31.86 11.30
CA MET A 132 -11.77 32.90 12.32
C MET A 132 -10.51 32.89 13.18
N VAL A 133 -9.73 31.79 13.18
CA VAL A 133 -8.46 31.66 13.92
C VAL A 133 -7.51 30.83 13.05
N VAL A 134 -6.27 31.29 12.91
CA VAL A 134 -5.18 30.47 12.38
C VAL A 134 -4.52 29.78 13.57
N SER A 135 -4.78 28.48 13.76
CA SER A 135 -3.99 27.65 14.67
C SER A 135 -2.73 27.19 13.94
N VAL A 136 -1.57 27.41 14.57
CA VAL A 136 -0.31 26.81 14.14
C VAL A 136 -0.14 25.53 14.94
N SER A 137 -0.44 24.37 14.34
CA SER A 137 -0.06 23.08 14.93
C SER A 137 1.39 22.80 14.54
N ASN A 138 2.19 22.35 15.51
CA ASN A 138 3.58 21.94 15.30
C ASN A 138 3.64 20.42 15.50
N GLU A 139 3.26 19.68 14.46
CA GLU A 139 3.25 18.22 14.46
C GLU A 139 4.60 17.68 13.99
N ILE A 140 5.11 16.69 14.71
CA ILE A 140 6.23 15.87 14.25
C ILE A 140 5.64 14.82 13.32
N ARG A 141 6.08 14.78 12.06
CA ARG A 141 5.62 13.79 11.07
C ARG A 141 6.71 12.79 10.78
N ALA A 142 6.37 11.51 11.00
CA ALA A 142 7.16 10.35 10.61
C ALA A 142 6.94 9.98 9.13
N GLY A 143 5.78 10.32 8.58
CA GLY A 143 5.42 10.12 7.18
C GLY A 143 4.28 11.05 6.74
N GLU A 144 4.03 11.07 5.43
CA GLU A 144 2.87 11.75 4.84
C GLU A 144 2.51 11.14 3.49
N ALA A 145 1.26 10.73 3.33
CA ALA A 145 0.66 10.31 2.08
C ALA A 145 -0.27 11.40 1.54
N SER A 146 -0.22 11.67 0.24
CA SER A 146 -1.14 12.61 -0.41
C SER A 146 -1.87 11.98 -1.60
N SER A 147 -3.06 12.49 -1.88
CA SER A 147 -3.87 12.16 -3.07
C SER A 147 -3.21 12.55 -4.39
N ARG A 148 -2.10 13.31 -4.36
CA ARG A 148 -1.32 13.66 -5.56
C ARG A 148 -0.25 12.62 -5.91
N GLY A 149 -0.24 11.48 -5.23
CA GLY A 149 0.70 10.38 -5.49
C GLY A 149 2.09 10.61 -4.91
N GLN A 150 2.19 11.44 -3.87
CA GLN A 150 3.41 11.64 -3.12
C GLN A 150 3.32 10.91 -1.79
N VAL A 151 4.39 10.18 -1.46
CA VAL A 151 4.61 9.57 -0.14
C VAL A 151 5.91 10.13 0.43
N VAL A 152 5.88 10.60 1.66
CA VAL A 152 7.03 11.12 2.42
C VAL A 152 7.29 10.19 3.59
N LEU A 153 8.55 9.88 3.85
CA LEU A 153 8.97 8.95 4.89
C LEU A 153 10.20 9.50 5.62
N ALA A 154 10.19 9.42 6.95
CA ALA A 154 11.38 9.56 7.79
C ALA A 154 12.03 8.18 7.96
N TRP A 155 13.27 8.02 7.50
CA TRP A 155 13.94 6.71 7.50
C TRP A 155 14.22 6.19 8.91
N SER A 156 14.55 7.09 9.87
CA SER A 156 14.73 6.75 11.29
C SER A 156 13.55 5.96 11.86
N GLU A 157 12.33 6.32 11.45
CA GLU A 157 11.08 5.69 11.90
C GLU A 157 10.74 4.44 11.08
N CYS A 158 11.23 4.34 9.84
CA CYS A 158 10.98 3.21 8.96
C CYS A 158 11.87 2.00 9.27
N GLU A 159 13.15 2.22 9.59
CA GLU A 159 14.14 1.15 9.69
C GLU A 159 13.81 0.14 10.78
N GLU A 160 13.40 0.63 11.96
CA GLU A 160 13.04 -0.24 13.09
C GLU A 160 11.73 -0.99 12.83
N GLY A 161 10.68 -0.28 12.41
CA GLY A 161 9.35 -0.85 12.15
C GLY A 161 9.32 -1.86 11.00
N ALA A 162 10.23 -1.73 10.04
CA ALA A 162 10.37 -2.64 8.91
C ALA A 162 10.83 -4.04 9.33
N VAL A 163 11.80 -4.13 10.24
CA VAL A 163 12.44 -5.42 10.59
C VAL A 163 11.92 -6.01 11.90
N ASN A 164 11.23 -5.23 12.72
CA ASN A 164 10.68 -5.67 14.01
C ASN A 164 9.16 -5.94 13.89
N PRO A 165 8.72 -7.21 13.82
CA PRO A 165 7.28 -7.54 13.80
C PRO A 165 6.56 -7.20 15.10
N HIS A 166 7.30 -6.99 16.19
CA HIS A 166 6.78 -6.58 17.49
C HIS A 166 7.02 -5.09 17.78
N GLY A 167 7.49 -4.34 16.77
CA GLY A 167 7.59 -2.88 16.87
C GLY A 167 6.20 -2.26 17.03
N GLU A 168 6.18 -1.05 17.58
CA GLU A 168 4.94 -0.30 17.82
C GLU A 168 4.30 0.17 16.50
N HIS A 169 5.13 0.52 15.52
CA HIS A 169 4.68 1.10 14.24
C HIS A 169 5.47 0.57 13.04
N ASN A 170 4.86 0.62 11.86
CA ASN A 170 5.50 0.49 10.56
C ASN A 170 4.98 1.58 9.63
N VAL A 171 5.69 2.71 9.64
CA VAL A 171 5.36 3.91 8.86
C VAL A 171 5.19 3.60 7.37
N ILE A 172 5.92 2.63 6.81
CA ILE A 172 5.76 2.26 5.41
C ILE A 172 4.39 1.61 5.19
N LEU A 173 3.98 0.66 6.02
CA LEU A 173 2.64 0.07 5.88
C LEU A 173 1.56 1.14 6.08
N HIS A 174 1.75 2.03 7.05
CA HIS A 174 0.85 3.13 7.37
C HIS A 174 0.62 4.08 6.18
N GLU A 175 1.67 4.69 5.65
CA GLU A 175 1.54 5.68 4.57
C GLU A 175 1.01 5.07 3.27
N PHE A 176 1.36 3.80 2.99
CA PHE A 176 0.82 3.11 1.82
C PHE A 176 -0.61 2.60 2.04
N ALA A 177 -1.09 2.47 3.29
CA ALA A 177 -2.50 2.25 3.57
C ALA A 177 -3.32 3.50 3.21
N HIS A 178 -2.85 4.68 3.58
CA HIS A 178 -3.46 5.95 3.14
C HIS A 178 -3.53 6.07 1.62
N GLN A 179 -2.52 5.61 0.87
CA GLN A 179 -2.59 5.56 -0.59
C GLN A 179 -3.70 4.63 -1.12
N LEU A 180 -4.03 3.54 -0.41
CA LEU A 180 -5.16 2.70 -0.76
C LEU A 180 -6.50 3.34 -0.40
N ASP A 181 -6.56 4.09 0.70
CA ASP A 181 -7.75 4.84 1.11
C ASP A 181 -8.08 5.89 0.05
N TYR A 182 -7.08 6.64 -0.44
CA TYR A 182 -7.22 7.66 -1.48
C TYR A 182 -7.69 7.17 -2.86
N LEU A 183 -7.86 5.86 -3.10
CA LEU A 183 -8.17 5.34 -4.43
C LEU A 183 -9.52 5.78 -4.99
N ASP A 184 -10.49 6.14 -4.15
CA ASP A 184 -11.76 6.74 -4.58
C ASP A 184 -11.79 8.27 -4.44
N GLY A 185 -10.66 8.87 -4.06
CA GLY A 185 -10.46 10.31 -3.91
C GLY A 185 -10.75 10.85 -2.50
N THR A 186 -11.15 10.01 -1.56
CA THR A 186 -11.37 10.37 -0.15
C THR A 186 -10.41 9.64 0.79
N ALA A 187 -10.19 10.19 1.98
CA ALA A 187 -9.53 9.48 3.08
C ALA A 187 -10.51 9.43 4.25
N ASP A 188 -11.26 8.34 4.32
CA ASP A 188 -12.33 8.14 5.30
C ASP A 188 -12.22 6.78 6.00
N GLY A 189 -11.11 6.07 5.81
CA GLY A 189 -10.88 4.72 6.33
C GLY A 189 -11.72 3.64 5.62
N ALA A 190 -12.30 3.95 4.47
CA ALA A 190 -13.07 3.04 3.65
C ALA A 190 -12.52 3.02 2.21
N PRO A 191 -11.43 2.28 1.95
CA PRO A 191 -10.90 2.13 0.60
C PRO A 191 -11.95 1.55 -0.35
N PRO A 192 -11.77 1.60 -1.69
CA PRO A 192 -12.84 1.34 -2.66
C PRO A 192 -13.49 -0.04 -2.49
N LEU A 193 -14.68 -0.05 -1.90
CA LEU A 193 -15.51 -1.21 -1.65
C LEU A 193 -16.89 -1.00 -2.28
N SER A 194 -17.59 -2.08 -2.63
CA SER A 194 -18.89 -1.98 -3.29
C SER A 194 -19.95 -2.89 -2.68
N GLY A 195 -21.22 -2.51 -2.87
CA GLY A 195 -22.38 -3.33 -2.53
C GLY A 195 -22.46 -3.72 -1.06
N GLU A 196 -22.61 -5.02 -0.79
CA GLU A 196 -22.71 -5.56 0.56
C GLU A 196 -21.38 -5.48 1.33
N GLN A 197 -20.25 -5.56 0.62
CA GLN A 197 -18.93 -5.50 1.24
C GLN A 197 -18.69 -4.13 1.88
N ALA A 198 -19.05 -3.04 1.19
CA ALA A 198 -18.96 -1.69 1.73
C ALA A 198 -19.84 -1.50 2.97
N ARG A 199 -21.08 -2.02 2.95
CA ARG A 199 -21.98 -1.94 4.12
C ARG A 199 -21.46 -2.74 5.32
N HIS A 200 -20.93 -3.94 5.06
CA HIS A 200 -20.33 -4.76 6.12
C HIS A 200 -19.09 -4.08 6.70
N TRP A 201 -18.19 -3.59 5.84
CA TRP A 201 -17.00 -2.84 6.24
C TRP A 201 -17.35 -1.65 7.12
N GLN A 202 -18.22 -0.75 6.64
CA GLN A 202 -18.63 0.43 7.39
C GLN A 202 -19.15 0.06 8.78
N LYS A 203 -20.06 -0.93 8.85
CA LYS A 203 -20.62 -1.36 10.14
C LYS A 203 -19.55 -1.91 11.08
N THR A 204 -18.66 -2.76 10.58
CA THR A 204 -17.61 -3.41 11.35
C THR A 204 -16.56 -2.40 11.83
N MET A 205 -16.07 -1.54 10.94
CA MET A 205 -15.06 -0.52 11.27
C MET A 205 -15.61 0.54 12.21
N THR A 206 -16.83 1.05 12.00
CA THR A 206 -17.45 2.03 12.92
C THR A 206 -17.57 1.46 14.33
N ARG A 207 -18.03 0.20 14.48
CA ARG A 207 -18.15 -0.45 15.78
C ARG A 207 -16.80 -0.60 16.47
N ALA A 208 -15.77 -1.01 15.74
CA ALA A 208 -14.43 -1.19 16.28
C ALA A 208 -13.77 0.14 16.67
N TYR A 209 -13.95 1.18 15.85
CA TYR A 209 -13.48 2.53 16.13
C TYR A 209 -14.14 3.10 17.40
N GLU A 210 -15.45 2.96 17.55
CA GLU A 210 -16.17 3.37 18.76
C GLU A 210 -15.71 2.58 20.00
N HIS A 211 -15.44 1.28 19.84
CA HIS A 211 -14.89 0.43 20.90
C HIS A 211 -13.51 0.90 21.36
N LEU A 212 -12.60 1.20 20.43
CA LEU A 212 -11.27 1.76 20.72
C LEU A 212 -11.38 3.12 21.45
N ARG A 213 -12.21 4.04 20.95
CA ARG A 213 -12.42 5.34 21.61
C ARG A 213 -13.04 5.20 23.01
N HIS A 214 -13.84 4.18 23.23
CA HIS A 214 -14.39 3.89 24.55
C HIS A 214 -13.32 3.34 25.50
N SER A 215 -12.52 2.35 25.09
CA SER A 215 -11.46 1.77 25.95
C SER A 215 -10.45 2.83 26.40
N LEU A 216 -10.02 3.72 25.50
CA LEU A 216 -9.11 4.82 25.80
C LEU A 216 -9.68 5.82 26.82
N ARG A 217 -10.97 6.18 26.70
CA ARG A 217 -11.64 7.10 27.65
C ARG A 217 -11.75 6.53 29.06
N HIS A 218 -11.79 5.21 29.19
CA HIS A 218 -11.92 4.52 30.47
C HIS A 218 -10.60 4.00 31.03
N HIS A 219 -9.46 4.45 30.50
CA HIS A 219 -8.10 4.04 30.90
C HIS A 219 -7.92 2.52 30.92
N GLN A 220 -8.62 1.81 30.03
CA GLN A 220 -8.41 0.39 29.81
C GLN A 220 -7.18 0.20 28.92
N HIS A 221 -6.56 -0.98 28.99
CA HIS A 221 -5.50 -1.32 28.06
C HIS A 221 -6.06 -1.28 26.63
N SER A 222 -5.46 -0.46 25.77
CA SER A 222 -5.91 -0.35 24.39
C SER A 222 -5.48 -1.58 23.61
N TRP A 223 -6.37 -2.12 22.77
CA TRP A 223 -6.07 -3.24 21.88
C TRP A 223 -5.45 -2.77 20.55
N LEU A 224 -5.48 -1.46 20.28
CA LEU A 224 -4.84 -0.84 19.13
C LEU A 224 -4.05 0.38 19.60
N ASP A 225 -3.07 0.83 18.82
CA ASP A 225 -2.39 2.08 19.11
C ASP A 225 -3.40 3.25 19.25
N PRO A 226 -3.29 4.10 20.29
CA PRO A 226 -4.19 5.23 20.50
C PRO A 226 -4.27 6.21 19.32
N TYR A 227 -3.23 6.31 18.49
CA TYR A 227 -3.20 7.15 17.30
C TYR A 227 -4.32 6.78 16.32
N GLY A 228 -4.67 5.48 16.23
CA GLY A 228 -5.79 5.01 15.41
C GLY A 228 -7.16 5.52 15.90
N ALA A 229 -7.26 6.17 17.06
CA ALA A 229 -8.48 6.79 17.55
C ALA A 229 -8.64 8.27 17.17
N THR A 230 -7.69 8.81 16.39
CA THR A 230 -7.67 10.22 15.96
C THR A 230 -8.75 10.49 14.92
N GLU A 231 -8.72 9.74 13.82
CA GLU A 231 -9.72 9.81 12.75
C GLU A 231 -9.86 8.47 12.01
N PRO A 232 -10.93 8.26 11.21
CA PRO A 232 -11.16 7.00 10.50
C PRO A 232 -10.04 6.58 9.54
N ALA A 233 -9.39 7.53 8.85
CA ALA A 233 -8.25 7.23 7.98
C ALA A 233 -7.08 6.65 8.78
N GLU A 234 -6.74 7.28 9.91
CA GLU A 234 -5.70 6.79 10.83
C GLU A 234 -6.08 5.46 11.47
N PHE A 235 -7.35 5.24 11.78
CA PHE A 235 -7.83 3.95 12.25
C PHE A 235 -7.53 2.85 11.23
N PHE A 236 -7.80 3.09 9.95
CA PHE A 236 -7.51 2.12 8.90
C PHE A 236 -6.00 1.89 8.71
N ALA A 237 -5.19 2.94 8.75
CA ALA A 237 -3.73 2.81 8.61
C ALA A 237 -3.11 2.03 9.78
N VAL A 238 -3.49 2.33 11.03
CA VAL A 238 -3.02 1.60 12.22
C VAL A 238 -3.53 0.16 12.27
N LEU A 239 -4.77 -0.09 11.84
CA LEU A 239 -5.27 -1.45 11.64
C LEU A 239 -4.43 -2.22 10.62
N THR A 240 -4.02 -1.55 9.54
CA THR A 240 -3.17 -2.16 8.50
C THR A 240 -1.82 -2.57 9.05
N GLU A 241 -1.17 -1.69 9.82
CA GLU A 241 0.08 -2.02 10.52
C GLU A 241 -0.10 -3.27 11.40
N THR A 242 -1.11 -3.25 12.26
CA THR A 242 -1.40 -4.34 13.20
C THR A 242 -1.74 -5.64 12.47
N PHE A 243 -2.47 -5.57 11.36
CA PHE A 243 -2.82 -6.73 10.54
C PHE A 243 -1.60 -7.44 9.96
N PHE A 244 -0.59 -6.70 9.48
CA PHE A 244 0.61 -7.31 8.90
C PHE A 244 1.68 -7.66 9.95
N GLN A 245 1.76 -6.92 11.06
CA GLN A 245 2.79 -7.13 12.10
C GLN A 245 2.32 -8.08 13.20
N GLN A 246 1.09 -7.91 13.71
CA GLN A 246 0.52 -8.63 14.85
C GLN A 246 -0.86 -9.24 14.53
N PRO A 247 -0.98 -10.05 13.46
CA PRO A 247 -2.28 -10.54 13.01
C PRO A 247 -3.03 -11.39 14.05
N GLN A 248 -2.30 -12.16 14.87
CA GLN A 248 -2.91 -12.99 15.92
C GLN A 248 -3.60 -12.13 16.97
N HIS A 249 -2.93 -11.07 17.42
CA HIS A 249 -3.48 -10.10 18.37
C HIS A 249 -4.77 -9.46 17.82
N LEU A 250 -4.76 -9.02 16.56
CA LEU A 250 -5.94 -8.43 15.94
C LEU A 250 -7.09 -9.42 15.77
N SER A 251 -6.78 -10.68 15.40
CA SER A 251 -7.78 -11.75 15.30
C SER A 251 -8.43 -12.06 16.65
N ASP A 252 -7.65 -12.03 17.74
CA ASP A 252 -8.15 -12.33 19.08
C ASP A 252 -8.98 -11.18 19.66
N GLU A 253 -8.54 -9.93 19.48
CA GLU A 253 -9.19 -8.74 20.03
C GLU A 253 -10.39 -8.26 19.20
N GLN A 254 -10.30 -8.32 17.86
CA GLN A 254 -11.33 -7.84 16.93
C GLN A 254 -11.49 -8.80 15.73
N PRO A 255 -12.06 -10.00 15.92
CA PRO A 255 -12.16 -11.02 14.88
C PRO A 255 -12.95 -10.57 13.64
N ASP A 256 -14.01 -9.79 13.81
CA ASP A 256 -14.80 -9.26 12.69
C ASP A 256 -13.97 -8.28 11.84
N VAL A 257 -13.14 -7.45 12.47
CA VAL A 257 -12.21 -6.52 11.79
C VAL A 257 -11.13 -7.30 11.05
N TYR A 258 -10.54 -8.29 11.72
CA TYR A 258 -9.54 -9.16 11.09
C TYR A 258 -10.08 -9.81 9.81
N GLN A 259 -11.29 -10.38 9.84
CA GLN A 259 -11.92 -10.98 8.67
C GLN A 259 -12.23 -9.96 7.58
N ALA A 260 -12.66 -8.75 7.94
CA ALA A 260 -12.88 -7.67 6.97
C ALA A 260 -11.56 -7.29 6.26
N LEU A 261 -10.45 -7.19 6.99
CA LEU A 261 -9.12 -6.91 6.43
C LEU A 261 -8.61 -8.07 5.56
N CYS A 262 -8.81 -9.33 5.97
CA CYS A 262 -8.53 -10.49 5.11
C CYS A 262 -9.28 -10.40 3.78
N GLY A 263 -10.56 -10.02 3.81
CA GLY A 263 -11.37 -9.82 2.61
C GLY A 263 -10.89 -8.66 1.75
N PHE A 264 -10.47 -7.56 2.38
CA PHE A 264 -9.95 -6.38 1.67
C PHE A 264 -8.59 -6.64 1.03
N TYR A 265 -7.62 -7.15 1.78
CA TYR A 265 -6.29 -7.47 1.26
C TYR A 265 -6.26 -8.74 0.41
N ARG A 266 -7.32 -9.56 0.46
CA ARG A 266 -7.41 -10.88 -0.18
C ARG A 266 -6.27 -11.80 0.23
N PHE A 267 -5.81 -11.61 1.46
CA PHE A 267 -4.63 -12.25 2.03
C PHE A 267 -4.91 -12.52 3.51
N ASP A 268 -4.45 -13.66 4.02
CA ASP A 268 -4.59 -14.05 5.41
C ASP A 268 -3.19 -14.29 6.00
N PRO A 269 -2.66 -13.39 6.85
CA PRO A 269 -1.35 -13.53 7.46
C PRO A 269 -1.21 -14.71 8.44
N LEU A 270 -2.32 -15.24 8.97
CA LEU A 270 -2.33 -16.37 9.90
C LEU A 270 -2.52 -17.71 9.21
N ARG A 271 -2.97 -17.71 7.95
CA ARG A 271 -3.23 -18.96 7.24
C ARG A 271 -1.92 -19.69 6.97
N ASP A 272 -1.79 -20.86 7.59
CA ASP A 272 -0.59 -21.69 7.46
C ASP A 272 -0.44 -22.22 6.03
N VAL A 273 0.80 -22.17 5.54
CA VAL A 273 1.19 -22.52 4.16
C VAL A 273 1.04 -24.02 3.85
N SER A 274 0.70 -24.85 4.82
CA SER A 274 0.48 -26.28 4.64
C SER A 274 -0.86 -26.65 3.98
N ASP A 275 -1.84 -25.74 3.95
CA ASP A 275 -3.20 -26.06 3.47
C ASP A 275 -3.41 -25.86 1.95
N ASP A 276 -2.43 -25.31 1.23
CA ASP A 276 -2.58 -24.93 -0.18
C ASP A 276 -2.40 -26.12 -1.17
N GLN A 277 -2.28 -27.35 -0.67
CA GLN A 277 -2.34 -28.56 -1.52
C GLN A 277 -3.77 -29.07 -1.78
N ALA A 278 -4.81 -28.41 -1.26
CA ALA A 278 -6.19 -28.87 -1.38
C ALA A 278 -7.15 -27.81 -1.91
N SER A 279 -6.95 -27.29 -3.13
CA SER A 279 -8.04 -26.94 -4.06
C SER A 279 -7.55 -26.43 -5.42
N PRO A 280 -7.74 -27.17 -6.53
CA PRO A 280 -7.70 -26.56 -7.84
C PRO A 280 -8.98 -25.75 -8.04
N VAL A 281 -8.87 -24.43 -8.13
CA VAL A 281 -10.00 -23.60 -8.60
C VAL A 281 -10.24 -23.97 -10.06
N THR A 282 -11.28 -24.78 -10.25
CA THR A 282 -11.86 -25.15 -11.53
C THR A 282 -12.26 -23.90 -12.29
N GLY A 283 -11.84 -23.85 -13.55
CA GLY A 283 -12.10 -22.73 -14.45
C GLY A 283 -13.60 -22.44 -14.65
N HIS A 284 -13.86 -21.20 -15.04
CA HIS A 284 -15.11 -20.83 -15.66
C HIS A 284 -14.92 -20.32 -17.08
N PRO A 285 -15.94 -20.54 -17.92
CA PRO A 285 -15.76 -20.78 -19.34
C PRO A 285 -15.72 -19.47 -20.14
N LYS A 286 -15.06 -19.56 -21.29
CA LYS A 286 -15.22 -18.61 -22.40
C LYS A 286 -16.71 -18.50 -22.75
N THR A 287 -17.27 -17.31 -22.69
CA THR A 287 -18.46 -16.96 -23.45
C THR A 287 -18.03 -16.16 -24.68
N SER A 288 -18.03 -16.86 -25.80
CA SER A 288 -18.19 -16.29 -27.13
C SER A 288 -19.63 -15.80 -27.28
N HIS A 289 -19.80 -14.52 -27.60
CA HIS A 289 -20.71 -14.00 -28.63
C HIS A 289 -20.40 -12.53 -28.91
#